data_AF-A0A183JTG8-F1
#
_entry.id   AF-A0A183JTG8-F1
#
_cell.length_a   1.000
_cell.length_b   1.000
_cell.length_c   1.000
_cell.angle_alpha   90.00
_cell.angle_beta   90.00
_cell.angle_gamma   90.00
#
_symmetry.space_group_name_H-M   'P 1'
#
loop_
_entity.id
_entity.type
_entity.pdbx_description
1 polymer ?
#
loop_
_entity_poly.entity_id
_entity_poly.type
_entity_poly.pdbx_seq_one_letter_code
_entity_poly.pdbx_strand_id
1 'polypeptide(L)'
;MSEGRTAIQRCEELISRWKSERNSPTFDPVPLLNNFSELLEEQINLFFSTDPDPFDDRHPLRTDSSCDLGQILRLLSSHDAFLERLTYVYLLGSNDPSNELVIAASRLLCAMRLGVTLSFSLDEEDVIINTLYKSALSETEPTNCYALFLLGSVLDNTELLYITRQKNIQLIPIVLNRLLSYTGQLKNELSSTIQSTYEGGMTNLLGSFVLNPLRTEMKIRLSIAYLIPLAEYQDVCFLF
;
A
#
# COMPACT_ATOMS: atom_id res chain seq x y z
N MET A 1 -28.11 -22.54 1.94
CA MET A 1 -26.65 -22.58 1.68
C MET A 1 -26.40 -21.59 0.56
N SER A 2 -26.05 -20.34 0.88
CA SER A 2 -25.74 -19.35 -0.16
C SER A 2 -24.37 -19.70 -0.73
N GLU A 3 -24.32 -20.08 -2.00
CA GLU A 3 -23.07 -20.20 -2.75
C GLU A 3 -22.34 -18.86 -2.68
N GLY A 4 -21.29 -18.78 -1.86
CA GLY A 4 -20.46 -17.59 -1.76
C GLY A 4 -19.76 -17.36 -3.10
N ARG A 5 -19.89 -16.15 -3.66
CA ARG A 5 -19.15 -15.77 -4.87
C ARG A 5 -17.65 -15.88 -4.60
N THR A 6 -16.90 -16.38 -5.57
CA THR A 6 -15.43 -16.43 -5.49
C THR A 6 -14.84 -15.03 -5.44
N ALA A 7 -13.63 -14.88 -4.87
CA ALA A 7 -12.95 -13.58 -4.79
C ALA A 7 -12.70 -12.98 -6.19
N ILE A 8 -12.39 -13.83 -7.17
CA ILE A 8 -12.20 -13.45 -8.57
C ILE A 8 -13.48 -12.85 -9.16
N GLN A 9 -14.63 -13.51 -8.97
CA GLN A 9 -15.93 -13.00 -9.45
C GLN A 9 -16.27 -11.64 -8.81
N ARG A 10 -15.99 -11.46 -7.51
CA ARG A 10 -16.17 -10.16 -6.84
C ARG A 10 -15.33 -9.08 -7.52
N CYS A 11 -14.08 -9.37 -7.88
CA CYS A 11 -13.23 -8.43 -8.60
C CYS A 11 -13.77 -8.10 -10.01
N GLU A 12 -14.23 -9.10 -10.75
CA GLU A 12 -14.81 -8.92 -12.09
C GLU A 12 -16.05 -8.02 -12.05
N GLU A 13 -16.93 -8.22 -11.05
CA GLU A 13 -18.10 -7.37 -10.81
C GLU A 13 -17.71 -5.92 -10.51
N LEU A 14 -16.71 -5.70 -9.65
CA LEU A 14 -16.22 -4.37 -9.33
C LEU A 14 -15.62 -3.66 -10.57
N ILE A 15 -14.86 -4.39 -11.40
CA ILE A 15 -14.32 -3.84 -12.66
C ILE A 15 -15.44 -3.55 -13.66
N SER A 16 -16.42 -4.44 -13.77
CA SER A 16 -17.59 -4.23 -14.64
C SER A 16 -18.36 -2.98 -14.23
N ARG A 17 -18.61 -2.81 -12.91
CA ARG A 17 -19.25 -1.64 -12.34
C ARG A 17 -18.45 -0.36 -12.59
N TRP A 18 -17.13 -0.40 -12.38
CA TRP A 18 -16.26 0.72 -12.72
C TRP A 18 -16.42 1.08 -14.20
N LYS A 19 -16.40 0.09 -15.09
CA LYS A 19 -16.52 0.33 -16.53
C LYS A 19 -17.84 1.00 -16.88
N SER A 20 -18.96 0.59 -16.30
CA SER A 20 -20.28 1.17 -16.60
C SER A 20 -20.46 2.58 -16.02
N GLU A 21 -19.94 2.84 -14.81
CA GLU A 21 -20.24 4.06 -14.08
C GLU A 21 -19.19 5.18 -14.25
N ARG A 22 -17.92 4.85 -14.60
CA ARG A 22 -16.77 5.79 -14.55
C ARG A 22 -16.92 7.12 -15.32
N ASN A 23 -17.80 7.18 -16.31
CA ASN A 23 -18.01 8.38 -17.13
C ASN A 23 -19.28 9.14 -16.74
N SER A 24 -20.06 8.64 -15.77
CA SER A 24 -21.22 9.34 -15.24
C SER A 24 -20.76 10.55 -14.40
N PRO A 25 -21.38 11.73 -14.54
CA PRO A 25 -21.05 12.90 -13.74
C PRO A 25 -21.41 12.75 -12.25
N THR A 26 -22.27 11.80 -11.91
CA THR A 26 -22.69 11.48 -10.53
C THR A 26 -21.90 10.32 -9.92
N PHE A 27 -20.93 9.76 -10.64
CA PHE A 27 -20.17 8.64 -10.16
C PHE A 27 -19.19 9.07 -9.07
N ASP A 28 -19.40 8.56 -7.86
CA ASP A 28 -18.45 8.62 -6.78
C ASP A 28 -17.58 7.35 -6.77
N PRO A 29 -16.27 7.45 -7.10
CA PRO A 29 -15.37 6.31 -7.07
C PRO A 29 -15.04 5.82 -5.66
N VAL A 30 -15.17 6.63 -4.60
CA VAL A 30 -14.65 6.31 -3.26
C VAL A 30 -15.17 4.97 -2.71
N PRO A 31 -16.49 4.69 -2.71
CA PRO A 31 -17.00 3.41 -2.21
C PRO A 31 -16.48 2.22 -3.01
N LEU A 32 -16.32 2.39 -4.33
CA LEU A 32 -15.84 1.34 -5.21
C LEU A 32 -14.36 1.02 -4.94
N LEU A 33 -13.51 2.03 -4.79
CA LEU A 33 -12.09 1.86 -4.48
C LEU A 33 -11.87 1.20 -3.10
N ASN A 34 -12.72 1.54 -2.12
CA ASN A 34 -12.70 0.88 -0.82
C ASN A 34 -13.08 -0.60 -0.92
N ASN A 35 -14.11 -0.95 -1.70
CA ASN A 35 -14.47 -2.35 -1.92
C ASN A 35 -13.35 -3.16 -2.59
N PHE A 36 -12.61 -2.57 -3.53
CA PHE A 36 -11.42 -3.21 -4.10
C PHE A 36 -10.32 -3.42 -3.05
N SER A 37 -10.07 -2.39 -2.23
CA SER A 37 -9.04 -2.45 -1.18
C SER A 37 -9.34 -3.53 -0.15
N GLU A 38 -10.59 -3.61 0.30
CA GLU A 38 -11.05 -4.64 1.25
C GLU A 38 -10.93 -6.05 0.67
N LEU A 39 -11.32 -6.23 -0.60
CA LEU A 39 -11.14 -7.50 -1.30
C LEU A 39 -9.66 -7.91 -1.36
N LEU A 40 -8.77 -7.00 -1.76
CA LEU A 40 -7.35 -7.31 -1.85
C LEU A 40 -6.72 -7.55 -0.47
N GLU A 41 -7.04 -6.75 0.54
CA GLU A 41 -6.57 -6.96 1.92
C GLU A 41 -7.01 -8.33 2.46
N GLU A 42 -8.26 -8.74 2.21
CA GLU A 42 -8.76 -10.07 2.53
C GLU A 42 -7.90 -11.16 1.86
N GLN A 43 -7.66 -11.05 0.56
CA GLN A 43 -6.89 -12.04 -0.20
C GLN A 43 -5.40 -12.04 0.14
N ILE A 44 -4.82 -10.90 0.52
CA ILE A 44 -3.44 -10.79 1.02
C ILE A 44 -3.30 -11.57 2.32
N ASN A 45 -4.22 -11.37 3.27
CA ASN A 45 -4.20 -12.10 4.53
C ASN A 45 -4.37 -13.61 4.32
N LEU A 46 -5.27 -14.03 3.43
CA LEU A 46 -5.45 -15.44 3.09
C LEU A 46 -4.18 -16.02 2.46
N PHE A 47 -3.56 -15.31 1.52
CA PHE A 47 -2.31 -15.75 0.90
C PHE A 47 -1.19 -15.92 1.93
N PHE A 48 -0.94 -14.93 2.79
CA PHE A 48 0.11 -15.04 3.82
C PHE A 48 -0.23 -16.05 4.93
N SER A 49 -1.50 -16.38 5.14
CA SER A 49 -1.88 -17.46 6.06
C SER A 49 -1.48 -18.86 5.59
N THR A 50 -1.13 -19.01 4.31
CA THR A 50 -0.59 -20.26 3.75
C THR A 50 0.91 -20.46 4.01
N ASP A 51 1.54 -19.54 4.76
CA ASP A 51 2.97 -19.53 5.09
C ASP A 51 3.89 -19.52 3.84
N PRO A 52 3.68 -18.58 2.90
CA PRO A 52 4.61 -18.40 1.79
C PRO A 52 5.96 -17.89 2.32
N ASP A 53 7.05 -18.16 1.59
CA ASP A 53 8.38 -17.69 1.96
C ASP A 53 8.39 -16.15 2.11
N PRO A 54 8.69 -15.61 3.31
CA PRO A 54 8.63 -14.17 3.55
C PRO A 54 9.71 -13.37 2.81
N PHE A 55 10.71 -14.02 2.23
CA PHE A 55 11.74 -13.40 1.40
C PHE A 55 11.45 -13.53 -0.10
N ASP A 56 10.34 -14.16 -0.47
CA ASP A 56 9.93 -14.28 -1.87
C ASP A 56 9.10 -13.07 -2.30
N ASP A 57 9.79 -12.06 -2.86
CA ASP A 57 9.16 -10.85 -3.40
C ASP A 57 8.53 -11.04 -4.79
N ARG A 58 8.48 -12.27 -5.31
CA ARG A 58 7.89 -12.54 -6.63
C ARG A 58 6.37 -12.42 -6.57
N HIS A 59 5.78 -12.15 -7.73
CA HIS A 59 4.32 -12.13 -7.90
C HIS A 59 3.66 -13.42 -7.34
N PRO A 60 2.54 -13.36 -6.59
CA PRO A 60 1.93 -14.52 -5.91
C PRO A 60 1.70 -15.76 -6.79
N LEU A 61 1.33 -15.57 -8.07
CA LEU A 61 1.24 -16.65 -9.07
C LEU A 61 2.52 -17.47 -9.30
N ARG A 62 3.70 -16.97 -8.90
CA ARG A 62 4.98 -17.70 -8.94
C ARG A 62 5.12 -18.66 -7.77
N THR A 63 4.54 -18.32 -6.63
CA THR A 63 4.49 -19.15 -5.42
C THR A 63 3.36 -20.18 -5.54
N ASP A 64 2.15 -19.73 -5.90
CA ASP A 64 0.99 -20.57 -6.17
C ASP A 64 0.22 -20.05 -7.40
N SER A 65 0.30 -20.79 -8.50
CA SER A 65 -0.39 -20.45 -9.76
C SER A 65 -1.92 -20.42 -9.67
N SER A 66 -2.50 -21.00 -8.61
CA SER A 66 -3.94 -21.09 -8.39
C SER A 66 -4.46 -20.11 -7.33
N CYS A 67 -3.59 -19.34 -6.66
CA CYS A 67 -4.03 -18.44 -5.60
C CYS A 67 -4.91 -17.29 -6.12
N ASP A 68 -6.03 -17.04 -5.43
CA ASP A 68 -7.00 -16.01 -5.80
C ASP A 68 -6.37 -14.61 -5.85
N LEU A 69 -5.48 -14.29 -4.90
CA LEU A 69 -4.75 -13.01 -4.88
C LEU A 69 -3.99 -12.78 -6.19
N GLY A 70 -3.21 -13.77 -6.63
CA GLY A 70 -2.43 -13.69 -7.84
C GLY A 70 -3.31 -13.56 -9.10
N GLN A 71 -4.45 -14.26 -9.12
CA GLN A 71 -5.42 -14.18 -10.21
C GLN A 71 -6.07 -12.79 -10.29
N ILE A 72 -6.46 -12.22 -9.15
CA ILE A 72 -7.04 -10.88 -9.05
C ILE A 72 -6.03 -9.81 -9.48
N LEU A 73 -4.79 -9.87 -9.00
CA LEU A 73 -3.75 -8.92 -9.39
C LEU A 73 -3.49 -8.95 -10.90
N ARG A 74 -3.42 -10.15 -11.50
CA ARG A 74 -3.30 -10.32 -12.95
C ARG A 74 -4.51 -9.75 -13.71
N LEU A 75 -5.72 -9.92 -13.18
CA LEU A 75 -6.93 -9.35 -13.76
C LEU A 75 -6.88 -7.82 -13.71
N LEU A 76 -6.50 -7.23 -12.58
CA LEU A 76 -6.38 -5.77 -12.45
C LEU A 76 -5.27 -5.20 -13.35
N SER A 77 -4.13 -5.89 -13.43
CA SER A 77 -2.99 -5.49 -14.27
C SER A 77 -3.32 -5.51 -15.77
N SER A 78 -4.30 -6.30 -16.20
CA SER A 78 -4.74 -6.33 -17.60
C SER A 78 -5.70 -5.19 -17.97
N HIS A 79 -6.03 -4.29 -17.04
CA HIS A 79 -6.96 -3.19 -17.22
C HIS A 79 -6.24 -1.83 -17.16
N ASP A 80 -5.42 -1.52 -18.16
CA ASP A 80 -4.59 -0.30 -18.21
C ASP A 80 -5.41 0.97 -17.97
N ALA A 81 -6.57 1.11 -18.60
CA ALA A 81 -7.43 2.28 -18.42
C ALA A 81 -7.93 2.47 -16.97
N PHE A 82 -8.05 1.37 -16.20
CA PHE A 82 -8.37 1.44 -14.77
C PHE A 82 -7.17 1.95 -13.99
N LEU A 83 -5.98 1.39 -14.24
CA LEU A 83 -4.74 1.80 -13.58
C LEU A 83 -4.39 3.25 -13.88
N GLU A 84 -4.48 3.68 -15.14
CA GLU A 84 -4.25 5.06 -15.55
C GLU A 84 -5.20 6.00 -14.81
N ARG A 85 -6.49 5.66 -14.72
CA ARG A 85 -7.45 6.51 -14.00
C ARG A 85 -7.23 6.50 -12.49
N LEU A 86 -6.89 5.35 -11.92
CA LEU A 86 -6.54 5.23 -10.51
C LEU A 86 -5.36 6.13 -10.15
N THR A 87 -4.32 6.13 -10.97
CA THR A 87 -3.08 6.88 -10.73
C THR A 87 -3.21 8.34 -11.11
N TYR A 88 -3.70 8.68 -12.32
CA TYR A 88 -3.66 10.06 -12.82
C TYR A 88 -4.91 10.88 -12.54
N VAL A 89 -6.02 10.24 -12.17
CA VAL A 89 -7.29 10.95 -11.90
C VAL A 89 -7.70 10.84 -10.43
N TYR A 90 -7.62 9.65 -9.83
CA TYR A 90 -8.08 9.45 -8.46
C TYR A 90 -7.00 9.82 -7.43
N LEU A 91 -5.78 9.29 -7.56
CA LEU A 91 -4.66 9.66 -6.68
C LEU A 91 -4.29 11.15 -6.79
N LEU A 92 -4.29 11.71 -8.01
CA LEU A 92 -4.01 13.13 -8.26
C LEU A 92 -5.27 14.02 -8.20
N GLY A 93 -6.42 13.48 -7.78
CA GLY A 93 -7.70 14.19 -7.83
C GLY A 93 -7.78 15.39 -6.89
N SER A 94 -6.94 15.43 -5.86
CA SER A 94 -6.82 16.55 -4.93
C SER A 94 -5.39 16.73 -4.44
N ASN A 95 -5.06 17.98 -4.11
CA ASN A 95 -3.81 18.35 -3.44
C ASN A 95 -3.87 18.21 -1.92
N ASP A 96 -5.06 17.99 -1.36
CA ASP A 96 -5.31 17.80 0.06
C ASP A 96 -5.14 16.32 0.43
N PRO A 97 -4.15 15.96 1.28
CA PRO A 97 -3.94 14.58 1.70
C PRO A 97 -5.09 14.02 2.55
N SER A 98 -5.99 14.86 3.06
CA SER A 98 -7.18 14.45 3.82
C SER A 98 -8.36 14.07 2.92
N ASN A 99 -8.24 14.26 1.60
CA ASN A 99 -9.32 14.01 0.67
C ASN A 99 -9.62 12.50 0.55
N GLU A 100 -10.89 12.13 0.70
CA GLU A 100 -11.32 10.72 0.70
C GLU A 100 -10.99 9.96 -0.59
N LEU A 101 -11.00 10.65 -1.73
CA LEU A 101 -10.62 10.05 -3.01
C LEU A 101 -9.13 9.71 -3.06
N VAL A 102 -8.28 10.63 -2.59
CA VAL A 102 -6.83 10.42 -2.51
C VAL A 102 -6.51 9.30 -1.52
N ILE A 103 -7.19 9.26 -0.37
CA ILE A 103 -7.05 8.20 0.64
C ILE A 103 -7.42 6.84 0.03
N ALA A 104 -8.60 6.73 -0.60
CA ALA A 104 -9.09 5.48 -1.16
C ALA A 104 -8.22 4.98 -2.33
N ALA A 105 -7.76 5.88 -3.20
CA ALA A 105 -6.86 5.55 -4.29
C ALA A 105 -5.49 5.07 -3.78
N SER A 106 -4.91 5.80 -2.82
CA SER A 106 -3.63 5.44 -2.21
C SER A 106 -3.68 4.07 -1.51
N ARG A 107 -4.76 3.82 -0.76
CA ARG A 107 -5.03 2.51 -0.11
C ARG A 107 -5.06 1.38 -1.13
N LEU A 108 -5.81 1.56 -2.21
CA LEU A 108 -5.93 0.54 -3.26
C LEU A 108 -4.58 0.26 -3.92
N LEU A 109 -3.82 1.29 -4.27
CA LEU A 109 -2.48 1.13 -4.84
C LEU A 109 -1.54 0.38 -3.88
N CYS A 110 -1.62 0.63 -2.58
CA CYS A 110 -0.85 -0.14 -1.59
C CYS A 110 -1.23 -1.63 -1.63
N ALA A 111 -2.52 -1.94 -1.67
CA ALA A 111 -3.00 -3.33 -1.74
C ALA A 111 -2.62 -4.03 -3.06
N MET A 112 -2.38 -3.28 -4.13
CA MET A 112 -2.00 -3.82 -5.45
C MET A 112 -0.49 -4.07 -5.60
N ARG A 113 0.35 -3.62 -4.67
CA ARG A 113 1.83 -3.66 -4.78
C ARG A 113 2.40 -5.03 -5.14
N LEU A 114 1.85 -6.12 -4.61
CA LEU A 114 2.39 -7.48 -4.80
C LEU A 114 2.32 -8.00 -6.25
N GLY A 115 1.63 -7.29 -7.15
CA GLY A 115 1.55 -7.71 -8.55
C GLY A 115 1.36 -6.59 -9.56
N VAL A 116 1.22 -5.34 -9.10
CA VAL A 116 1.06 -4.17 -9.98
C VAL A 116 2.08 -3.11 -9.57
N THR A 117 2.99 -2.81 -10.50
CA THR A 117 3.97 -1.74 -10.35
C THR A 117 3.34 -0.42 -10.80
N LEU A 118 3.57 0.65 -10.03
CA LEU A 118 3.20 2.00 -10.45
C LEU A 118 4.00 2.40 -11.70
N SER A 119 3.32 2.98 -12.69
CA SER A 119 3.98 3.60 -13.83
C SER A 119 4.36 5.04 -13.47
N PHE A 120 5.62 5.39 -13.71
CA PHE A 120 6.17 6.72 -13.48
C PHE A 120 7.26 7.02 -14.51
N SER A 121 7.56 8.30 -14.70
CA SER A 121 8.71 8.75 -15.51
C SER A 121 9.98 8.83 -14.65
N LEU A 122 11.14 8.61 -15.28
CA LEU A 122 12.45 8.78 -14.65
C LEU A 122 12.84 10.27 -14.65
N ASP A 123 12.03 11.08 -13.97
CA ASP A 123 12.17 12.55 -13.94
C ASP A 123 11.95 13.07 -12.50
N GLU A 124 12.74 14.05 -12.06
CA GLU A 124 12.54 14.74 -10.77
C GLU A 124 11.19 15.45 -10.69
N GLU A 125 10.66 15.86 -11.85
CA GLU A 125 9.40 16.58 -12.00
C GLU A 125 8.19 15.65 -12.20
N ASP A 126 8.37 14.33 -12.10
CA ASP A 126 7.25 13.38 -12.20
C ASP A 126 6.16 13.72 -11.16
N VAL A 127 4.95 13.96 -11.67
CA VAL A 127 3.82 14.45 -10.88
C VAL A 127 3.38 13.45 -9.81
N ILE A 128 3.48 12.15 -10.08
CA ILE A 128 3.12 11.09 -9.13
C ILE A 128 4.16 11.08 -8.02
N ILE A 129 5.44 11.02 -8.37
CA ILE A 129 6.54 11.02 -7.39
C ILE A 129 6.46 12.27 -6.50
N ASN A 130 6.26 13.45 -7.09
CA ASN A 130 6.09 14.70 -6.36
C ASN A 130 4.89 14.68 -5.41
N THR A 131 3.76 14.13 -5.86
CA THR A 131 2.54 14.01 -5.03
C THR A 131 2.75 13.04 -3.88
N LEU A 132 3.45 11.93 -4.10
CA LEU A 132 3.80 10.97 -3.06
C LEU A 132 4.74 11.58 -2.03
N TYR A 133 5.79 12.31 -2.43
CA TYR A 133 6.66 13.01 -1.47
C TYR A 133 5.90 14.07 -0.66
N LYS A 134 5.05 14.87 -1.30
CA LYS A 134 4.22 15.86 -0.61
C LYS A 134 3.31 15.20 0.43
N SER A 135 2.68 14.07 0.05
CA SER A 135 1.81 13.30 0.93
C SER A 135 2.58 12.65 2.08
N ALA A 136 3.76 12.08 1.81
CA ALA A 136 4.63 11.48 2.82
C ALA A 136 5.17 12.51 3.81
N LEU A 137 5.48 13.73 3.37
CA LEU A 137 5.91 14.84 4.23
C LEU A 137 4.77 15.38 5.10
N SER A 138 3.51 15.21 4.70
CA SER A 138 2.35 15.66 5.48
C SER A 138 2.20 14.89 6.80
N GLU A 139 1.56 15.51 7.79
CA GLU A 139 1.19 14.86 9.07
C GLU A 139 -0.17 14.15 9.01
N THR A 140 -0.74 14.00 7.81
CA THR A 140 -2.10 13.49 7.62
C THR A 140 -2.10 11.98 7.44
N GLU A 141 -2.48 11.27 8.51
CA GLU A 141 -2.75 9.82 8.45
C GLU A 141 -4.16 9.56 7.90
N PRO A 142 -4.37 8.47 7.12
CA PRO A 142 -3.40 7.42 6.78
C PRO A 142 -2.55 7.72 5.52
N THR A 143 -2.83 8.81 4.82
CA THR A 143 -2.25 9.12 3.50
C THR A 143 -0.74 9.21 3.51
N ASN A 144 -0.14 9.80 4.55
CA ASN A 144 1.31 9.86 4.69
C ASN A 144 1.96 8.47 4.78
N CYS A 145 1.35 7.51 5.50
CA CYS A 145 1.83 6.13 5.59
C CYS A 145 1.68 5.39 4.27
N TYR A 146 0.56 5.57 3.56
CA TYR A 146 0.38 4.99 2.23
C TYR A 146 1.41 5.53 1.23
N ALA A 147 1.65 6.84 1.25
CA ALA A 147 2.64 7.47 0.39
C ALA A 147 4.05 6.95 0.64
N LEU A 148 4.44 6.70 1.91
CA LEU A 148 5.73 6.06 2.23
C LEU A 148 5.84 4.66 1.62
N PHE A 149 4.80 3.84 1.76
CA PHE A 149 4.81 2.48 1.21
C PHE A 149 4.93 2.46 -0.32
N LEU A 150 4.18 3.34 -1.00
CA LEU A 150 4.26 3.50 -2.44
C LEU A 150 5.64 4.03 -2.88
N LEU A 151 6.19 5.02 -2.17
CA LEU A 151 7.55 5.52 -2.44
C LEU A 151 8.59 4.43 -2.28
N GLY A 152 8.54 3.59 -1.25
CA GLY A 152 9.46 2.46 -1.10
C GLY A 152 9.49 1.59 -2.35
N SER A 153 8.32 1.28 -2.90
CA SER A 153 8.19 0.49 -4.13
C SER A 153 8.73 1.19 -5.38
N VAL A 154 8.61 2.52 -5.44
CA VAL A 154 9.17 3.33 -6.53
C VAL A 154 10.70 3.40 -6.42
N LEU A 155 11.22 3.48 -5.20
CA LEU A 155 12.64 3.64 -4.88
C LEU A 155 13.46 2.34 -4.96
N ASP A 156 12.80 1.18 -5.14
CA ASP A 156 13.46 -0.05 -5.59
C ASP A 156 14.17 0.15 -6.95
N ASN A 157 13.79 1.19 -7.71
CA ASN A 157 14.56 1.68 -8.85
C ASN A 157 15.71 2.60 -8.40
N THR A 158 16.95 2.11 -8.57
CA THR A 158 18.18 2.82 -8.13
C THR A 158 18.44 4.14 -8.84
N GLU A 159 17.97 4.32 -10.08
CA GLU A 159 18.09 5.58 -10.83
C GLU A 159 17.18 6.65 -10.21
N LEU A 160 15.93 6.29 -9.91
CA LEU A 160 15.03 7.19 -9.18
C LEU A 160 15.52 7.49 -7.77
N LEU A 161 16.11 6.52 -7.10
CA LEU A 161 16.70 6.72 -5.77
C LEU A 161 17.78 7.80 -5.79
N TYR A 162 18.61 7.81 -6.83
CA TYR A 162 19.62 8.85 -7.05
C TYR A 162 18.99 10.21 -7.38
N ILE A 163 18.08 10.24 -8.35
CA ILE A 163 17.34 11.44 -8.80
C ILE A 163 16.61 12.11 -7.62
N THR A 164 16.00 11.32 -6.74
CA THR A 164 15.20 11.82 -5.62
C THR A 164 15.98 11.98 -4.31
N ARG A 165 17.31 11.80 -4.32
CA ARG A 165 18.18 11.80 -3.13
C ARG A 165 17.94 13.00 -2.21
N GLN A 166 17.79 14.20 -2.76
CA GLN A 166 17.59 15.41 -1.95
C GLN A 166 16.23 15.43 -1.22
N LYS A 167 15.19 14.85 -1.82
CA LYS A 167 13.88 14.68 -1.17
C LYS A 167 13.96 13.60 -0.08
N ASN A 168 14.71 12.54 -0.34
CA ASN A 168 14.94 11.46 0.64
C ASN A 168 15.71 11.95 1.88
N ILE A 169 16.77 12.75 1.72
CA ILE A 169 17.53 13.34 2.84
C ILE A 169 16.61 14.13 3.79
N GLN A 170 15.60 14.82 3.26
CA GLN A 170 14.64 15.59 4.06
C GLN A 170 13.59 14.69 4.72
N LEU A 171 13.13 13.65 4.03
CA LEU A 171 12.05 12.78 4.50
C LEU A 171 12.51 11.75 5.54
N ILE A 172 13.72 11.20 5.41
CA ILE A 172 14.28 10.20 6.34
C ILE A 172 14.17 10.59 7.83
N PRO A 173 14.65 11.77 8.29
CA PRO A 173 14.58 12.12 9.71
C PRO A 173 13.13 12.23 10.21
N ILE A 174 12.19 12.63 9.35
CA ILE A 174 10.76 12.67 9.68
C ILE A 174 10.22 11.26 9.87
N VAL A 175 10.55 10.34 8.94
CA VAL A 175 10.12 8.93 9.02
C VAL A 175 10.71 8.24 10.25
N LEU A 176 11.98 8.48 10.58
CA LEU A 176 12.61 7.92 11.79
C LEU A 176 11.92 8.41 13.06
N ASN A 177 11.60 9.71 13.16
CA ASN A 177 10.85 10.25 14.31
C ASN A 177 9.44 9.63 14.42
N ARG A 178 8.74 9.44 13.31
CA ARG A 178 7.44 8.76 13.28
C ARG A 178 7.58 7.30 13.73
N LEU A 179 8.58 6.59 13.23
CA LEU A 179 8.86 5.20 13.60
C LEU A 179 9.13 5.04 15.10
N LEU A 180 9.88 5.96 15.71
CA LEU A 180 10.10 6.01 17.15
C LEU A 180 8.78 6.19 17.92
N SER A 181 7.93 7.11 17.47
CA SER A 181 6.60 7.34 18.06
C SER A 181 5.71 6.10 17.95
N TYR A 182 5.58 5.50 16.76
CA TYR A 182 4.76 4.31 16.53
C TYR A 182 5.28 3.10 17.31
N THR A 183 6.60 2.92 17.40
CA THR A 183 7.19 1.84 18.19
C THR A 183 6.91 2.03 19.69
N GLY A 184 6.92 3.27 20.19
CA GLY A 184 6.51 3.59 21.56
C GLY A 184 5.04 3.26 21.81
N GLN A 185 4.15 3.64 20.88
CA GLN A 185 2.72 3.33 20.94
C GLN A 185 2.47 1.81 20.95
N LEU A 186 3.12 1.05 20.05
CA LEU A 186 2.97 -0.40 19.98
C LEU A 186 3.44 -1.10 21.27
N LYS A 187 4.55 -0.63 21.87
CA LYS A 187 5.02 -1.16 23.16
C LYS A 187 4.01 -0.94 24.28
N ASN A 188 3.34 0.22 24.29
CA ASN A 188 2.29 0.52 25.27
C ASN A 188 1.05 -0.36 25.04
N GLU A 189 0.59 -0.50 23.79
CA GLU A 189 -0.52 -1.38 23.40
C GLU A 189 -0.27 -2.84 23.80
N LEU A 190 0.94 -3.35 23.55
CA LEU A 190 1.33 -4.71 23.92
C LEU A 190 1.38 -4.88 25.44
N SER A 191 1.92 -3.90 26.17
CA SER A 191 1.98 -3.94 27.63
C SER A 191 0.59 -3.95 28.28
N SER A 192 -0.39 -3.26 27.68
CA SER A 192 -1.80 -3.36 28.11
C SER A 192 -2.46 -4.70 27.76
N THR A 193 -2.03 -5.34 26.67
CA THR A 193 -2.62 -6.62 26.19
C THR A 193 -2.06 -7.84 26.93
N ILE A 194 -0.79 -7.81 27.36
CA ILE A 194 -0.17 -8.88 28.15
C ILE A 194 -0.85 -9.06 29.52
N GLN A 195 -1.56 -8.05 30.02
CA GLN A 195 -2.38 -8.17 31.24
C GLN A 195 -3.67 -9.00 31.04
N SER A 196 -4.10 -9.28 29.79
CA SER A 196 -5.41 -9.90 29.52
C SER A 196 -5.39 -11.30 28.87
N THR A 197 -4.27 -11.80 28.33
CA THR A 197 -4.35 -13.00 27.47
C THR A 197 -3.16 -13.96 27.65
N TYR A 198 -3.37 -15.03 28.43
CA TYR A 198 -2.49 -16.20 28.54
C TYR A 198 -2.86 -17.35 27.57
N GLU A 199 -3.73 -17.16 26.58
CA GLU A 199 -4.35 -18.28 25.83
C GLU A 199 -4.25 -18.25 24.28
N GLY A 200 -3.54 -17.30 23.66
CA GLY A 200 -3.47 -17.23 22.18
C GLY A 200 -2.16 -17.79 21.62
N GLY A 201 -2.21 -18.94 20.94
CA GLY A 201 -1.05 -19.58 20.29
C GLY A 201 -0.29 -18.68 19.29
N MET A 202 0.92 -19.11 18.95
CA MET A 202 1.97 -18.38 18.20
C MET A 202 1.60 -17.92 16.77
N THR A 203 0.38 -18.16 16.29
CA THR A 203 -0.08 -17.89 14.92
C THR A 203 -0.47 -16.42 14.66
N ASN A 204 -0.51 -15.57 15.69
CA ASN A 204 -0.86 -14.15 15.56
C ASN A 204 0.36 -13.19 15.44
N LEU A 205 1.58 -13.73 15.36
CA LEU A 205 2.81 -12.91 15.33
C LEU A 205 3.02 -12.15 14.02
N LEU A 206 2.46 -12.61 12.90
CA LEU A 206 2.66 -11.97 11.60
C LEU A 206 1.82 -10.70 11.38
N GLY A 207 0.86 -10.42 12.26
CA GLY A 207 -0.11 -9.34 12.08
C GLY A 207 -1.04 -9.55 10.88
N SER A 208 -2.13 -8.79 10.81
CA SER A 208 -3.04 -8.80 9.65
C SER A 208 -2.75 -7.58 8.77
N PHE A 209 -2.62 -7.79 7.46
CA PHE A 209 -2.55 -6.72 6.47
C PHE A 209 -3.91 -6.02 6.36
N VAL A 210 -4.07 -4.92 7.09
CA VAL A 210 -5.29 -4.10 7.12
C VAL A 210 -4.89 -2.63 7.02
N LEU A 211 -5.37 -1.95 6.00
CA LEU A 211 -5.03 -0.55 5.77
C LEU A 211 -6.07 0.41 6.36
N ASN A 212 -7.32 -0.04 6.57
CA ASN A 212 -8.36 0.76 7.21
C ASN A 212 -9.17 -0.06 8.25
N PRO A 213 -9.20 0.34 9.54
CA PRO A 213 -8.41 1.42 10.14
C PRO A 213 -6.91 1.07 10.18
N LEU A 214 -6.05 2.08 9.99
CA LEU A 214 -4.60 1.89 9.93
C LEU A 214 -4.02 1.67 11.34
N ARG A 215 -3.72 0.41 11.67
CA ARG A 215 -3.14 0.01 12.97
C ARG A 215 -1.70 0.49 13.14
N THR A 216 -1.27 0.68 14.39
CA THR A 216 0.09 1.10 14.76
C THR A 216 1.17 0.18 14.14
N GLU A 217 0.95 -1.13 14.16
CA GLU A 217 1.81 -2.12 13.51
C GLU A 217 1.96 -1.86 12.00
N MET A 218 0.86 -1.57 11.31
CA MET A 218 0.89 -1.28 9.87
C MET A 218 1.61 0.04 9.58
N LYS A 219 1.43 1.07 10.41
CA LYS A 219 2.19 2.33 10.28
C LYS A 219 3.70 2.09 10.32
N ILE A 220 4.16 1.21 11.21
CA ILE A 220 5.56 0.78 11.31
C ILE A 220 5.98 0.06 10.02
N ARG A 221 5.22 -0.96 9.57
CA ARG A 221 5.53 -1.73 8.36
C ARG A 221 5.65 -0.86 7.11
N LEU A 222 4.67 0.03 6.88
CA LEU A 222 4.67 0.94 5.73
C LEU A 222 5.84 1.93 5.78
N SER A 223 6.22 2.38 6.97
CA SER A 223 7.38 3.28 7.16
C SER A 223 8.71 2.56 6.94
N ILE A 224 8.83 1.30 7.38
CA ILE A 224 10.02 0.48 7.14
C ILE A 224 10.18 0.18 5.64
N ALA A 225 9.09 -0.12 4.94
CA ALA A 225 9.12 -0.39 3.51
C ALA A 225 9.73 0.76 2.69
N TYR A 226 9.54 2.02 3.11
CA TYR A 226 10.22 3.17 2.52
C TYR A 226 11.74 3.17 2.78
N LEU A 227 12.17 2.77 3.97
CA LEU A 227 13.57 2.83 4.40
C LEU A 227 14.42 1.68 3.83
N ILE A 228 13.83 0.56 3.44
CA ILE A 228 14.55 -0.61 2.88
C ILE A 228 15.43 -0.21 1.67
N PRO A 229 14.88 0.32 0.56
CA PRO A 229 15.70 0.66 -0.61
C PRO A 229 16.75 1.74 -0.30
N LEU A 230 16.49 2.60 0.68
CA LEU A 230 17.43 3.64 1.11
C LEU A 230 18.62 3.09 1.89
N ALA A 231 18.43 2.04 2.68
CA ALA A 231 19.49 1.42 3.47
C ALA A 231 20.50 0.67 2.58
N GLU A 232 20.08 0.19 1.42
CA GLU A 232 20.95 -0.48 0.45
C GLU A 232 21.82 0.52 -0.32
N TYR A 233 21.46 1.80 -0.30
CA TYR A 233 22.16 2.86 -1.02
C TYR A 233 23.15 3.61 -0.12
N GLN A 234 24.40 3.14 -0.16
CA GLN A 234 25.49 3.57 0.73
C GLN A 234 25.70 5.10 0.79
N ASP A 235 25.48 5.82 -0.31
CA ASP A 235 25.69 7.29 -0.38
C ASP A 235 24.61 8.12 0.37
N VAL A 236 23.49 7.50 0.76
CA VAL A 236 22.48 8.10 1.65
C VAL A 236 22.84 7.82 3.11
N CYS A 237 23.43 6.66 3.41
CA CYS A 237 23.86 6.30 4.76
C CYS A 237 25.01 7.18 5.27
N PHE A 238 25.92 7.67 4.40
CA PHE A 238 27.05 8.52 4.81
C PHE A 238 26.67 9.95 5.27
N LEU A 239 25.39 10.32 5.19
CA LEU A 239 24.89 11.63 5.63
C LEU A 239 24.29 11.63 7.05
N PHE A 240 24.33 10.49 7.75
CA PHE A 240 23.87 10.33 9.14
C PHE A 240 25.00 9.90 10.08
#